data_AF-F8Q2W9-F1
#
_entry.id   AF-F8Q2W9-F1
#
_cell.length_a   1.000
_cell.length_b   1.000
_cell.length_c   1.000
_cell.angle_alpha   90.00
_cell.angle_beta   90.00
_cell.angle_gamma   90.00
#
_symmetry.space_group_name_H-M   'P 1'
#
loop_
_entity.id
_entity.type
_entity.pdbx_description
1 polymer ?
#
loop_
_entity_poly.entity_id
_entity_poly.type
_entity_poly.pdbx_seq_one_letter_code
_entity_poly.pdbx_strand_id
1 'polypeptide(L)'
;YKRAQHAIISLGCQAEILQKYQKLKPDHLKTSTQLMNPNATGLCNTAFPWFWSMDLKGDTFQQTWISEFYWVHWLRAKSLYNRWIEEDILVCLKMKWTVQYF
;
A
#
# COMPACT_ATOMS: atom_id res chain seq x y z
N TYR A 1 -13.37 -13.51 -14.49
CA TYR A 1 -14.15 -12.50 -13.73
C TYR A 1 -15.42 -12.05 -14.46
N LYS A 2 -15.36 -11.23 -15.52
CA LYS A 2 -16.56 -10.67 -16.18
C LYS A 2 -17.66 -11.69 -16.52
N ARG A 3 -17.31 -12.85 -17.10
CA ARG A 3 -18.28 -13.93 -17.38
C ARG A 3 -18.95 -14.48 -16.12
N ALA A 4 -18.17 -14.75 -15.07
CA ALA A 4 -18.68 -15.21 -13.79
C ALA A 4 -19.54 -14.14 -13.10
N GLN A 5 -19.16 -12.87 -13.20
CA GLN A 5 -19.96 -11.76 -12.67
C GLN A 5 -21.30 -11.65 -13.39
N HIS A 6 -21.31 -11.77 -14.72
CA HIS A 6 -22.56 -11.82 -15.48
C HIS A 6 -23.44 -13.00 -15.05
N ALA A 7 -22.85 -14.17 -14.80
CA ALA A 7 -23.56 -15.32 -14.28
C ALA A 7 -24.18 -15.06 -12.89
N ILE A 8 -23.42 -14.44 -11.97
CA ILE A 8 -23.91 -14.08 -10.62
C ILE A 8 -25.10 -13.11 -10.71
N ILE A 9 -25.04 -12.13 -11.60
CA ILE A 9 -26.12 -11.17 -11.84
C ILE A 9 -27.33 -11.88 -12.46
N SER A 10 -27.13 -12.76 -13.45
CA SER A 10 -28.22 -13.48 -14.11
C SER A 10 -28.90 -14.50 -13.18
N LEU A 11 -28.17 -15.03 -12.21
CA LEU A 11 -28.70 -15.96 -11.21
C LEU A 11 -29.45 -15.26 -10.07
N GLY A 12 -29.51 -13.92 -10.06
CA GLY A 12 -30.22 -13.18 -9.01
C GLY A 12 -29.67 -13.39 -7.61
N CYS A 13 -28.35 -13.57 -7.48
CA CYS A 13 -27.70 -13.81 -6.18
C CYS A 13 -27.95 -12.70 -5.16
N GLN A 14 -27.88 -13.04 -3.87
CA GLN A 14 -28.05 -12.13 -2.75
C GLN A 14 -27.12 -10.89 -2.84
N ALA A 15 -27.61 -9.78 -2.30
CA ALA A 15 -26.92 -8.49 -2.30
C ALA A 15 -25.52 -8.55 -1.66
N GLU A 16 -25.31 -9.43 -0.69
CA GLU A 16 -24.01 -9.66 -0.04
C GLU A 16 -22.95 -10.17 -1.01
N ILE A 17 -23.32 -11.09 -1.90
CA ILE A 17 -22.42 -11.65 -2.92
C ILE A 17 -22.12 -10.58 -4.00
N LEU A 18 -23.11 -9.76 -4.34
CA LEU A 18 -22.95 -8.64 -5.28
C LEU A 18 -22.08 -7.51 -4.72
N GLN A 19 -22.17 -7.23 -3.41
CA GLN A 19 -21.26 -6.30 -2.74
C GLN A 19 -19.83 -6.82 -2.71
N LYS A 20 -19.65 -8.13 -2.53
CA LYS A 20 -18.33 -8.78 -2.53
C LYS A 20 -17.70 -8.83 -3.92
N TYR A 21 -18.48 -9.00 -4.98
CA TYR A 21 -18.00 -9.10 -6.36
C TYR A 21 -18.50 -7.93 -7.23
N GLN A 22 -17.94 -6.75 -7.00
CA GLN A 22 -18.35 -5.53 -7.70
C GLN A 22 -17.88 -5.47 -9.16
N LYS A 23 -18.48 -4.59 -9.96
CA LYS A 23 -18.11 -4.43 -11.38
C LYS A 23 -16.73 -3.80 -11.52
N LEU A 24 -15.87 -4.47 -12.28
CA LEU A 24 -14.53 -4.01 -12.60
C LEU A 24 -14.62 -2.90 -13.67
N LYS A 25 -14.45 -1.66 -13.25
CA LYS A 25 -14.27 -0.49 -14.11
C LYS A 25 -12.81 -0.39 -14.57
N PRO A 26 -12.54 0.14 -15.77
CA PRO A 26 -11.17 0.35 -16.26
C PRO A 26 -10.36 1.28 -15.33
N ASP A 27 -11.01 2.21 -14.64
CA ASP A 27 -10.33 3.08 -13.66
C ASP A 27 -9.73 2.32 -12.47
N HIS A 28 -10.27 1.15 -12.10
CA HIS A 28 -9.70 0.30 -11.06
C HIS A 28 -8.47 -0.47 -11.52
N LEU A 29 -8.26 -0.59 -12.83
CA LEU A 29 -7.14 -1.30 -13.45
C LEU A 29 -6.02 -0.36 -13.89
N LYS A 30 -6.22 0.95 -13.78
CA LYS A 30 -5.14 1.90 -13.99
C LYS A 30 -4.04 1.58 -12.98
N THR A 31 -2.90 1.12 -13.49
CA THR A 31 -1.70 0.94 -12.69
C THR A 31 -1.45 2.27 -12.00
N SER A 32 -1.57 2.31 -10.67
CA SER A 32 -1.16 3.49 -9.93
C SER A 32 0.34 3.58 -10.13
N THR A 33 0.77 4.43 -11.07
CA THR A 33 2.19 4.74 -11.33
C THR A 33 2.86 5.22 -10.04
N GLN A 34 2.06 5.69 -9.09
CA GLN A 34 2.43 6.13 -7.76
C GLN A 34 2.78 4.97 -6.80
N LEU A 35 2.32 3.74 -7.03
CA LEU A 35 2.81 2.53 -6.31
C LEU A 35 4.24 2.16 -6.72
N MET A 36 4.67 2.55 -7.93
CA MET A 36 6.03 2.33 -8.40
C MET A 36 7.00 3.43 -7.94
N ASN A 37 6.51 4.56 -7.44
CA ASN A 37 7.34 5.64 -6.91
C ASN A 37 7.35 5.61 -5.36
N PRO A 38 8.40 5.07 -4.73
CA PRO A 38 8.50 4.98 -3.27
C PRO A 38 8.56 6.35 -2.56
N ASN A 39 8.81 7.44 -3.30
CA ASN A 39 8.92 8.79 -2.75
C ASN A 39 7.67 9.67 -2.98
N ALA A 40 6.61 9.12 -3.57
CA ALA A 40 5.38 9.89 -3.77
C ALA A 40 4.70 10.17 -2.42
N THR A 41 4.53 11.45 -2.08
CA THR A 41 3.92 11.90 -0.82
C THR A 41 2.41 12.10 -1.00
N GLY A 42 1.59 11.76 0.00
CA GLY A 42 0.12 11.95 -0.04
C GLY A 42 -0.72 10.72 -0.41
N LEU A 43 -0.12 9.54 -0.46
CA LEU A 43 -0.78 8.28 -0.88
C LEU A 43 -1.59 7.57 0.21
N CYS A 44 -1.44 7.93 1.49
CA CYS A 44 -2.17 7.27 2.58
C CYS A 44 -3.70 7.34 2.46
N ASN A 45 -4.23 8.26 1.63
CA ASN A 45 -5.66 8.48 1.49
C ASN A 45 -6.24 8.07 0.12
N THR A 46 -5.44 7.52 -0.81
CA THR A 46 -5.99 7.03 -2.08
C THR A 46 -6.69 5.69 -1.85
N ALA A 47 -8.02 5.68 -1.98
CA ALA A 47 -8.80 4.47 -1.82
C ALA A 47 -8.36 3.42 -2.86
N PHE A 48 -7.81 2.31 -2.39
CA PHE A 48 -7.47 1.17 -3.24
C PHE A 48 -8.75 0.60 -3.88
N PRO A 49 -8.65 0.02 -5.08
CA PRO A 49 -9.75 -0.73 -5.66
C PRO A 49 -10.29 -1.81 -4.70
N TRP A 50 -11.61 -1.97 -4.67
CA TRP A 50 -12.34 -2.87 -3.76
C TRP A 50 -11.84 -4.34 -3.75
N PHE A 51 -11.20 -4.79 -4.84
CA PHE A 51 -10.68 -6.16 -4.94
C PHE A 51 -9.43 -6.40 -4.10
N TRP A 52 -8.68 -5.35 -3.72
CA TRP A 52 -7.54 -5.45 -2.80
C TRP A 52 -7.96 -5.64 -1.35
N SER A 53 -9.17 -5.19 -0.99
CA SER A 53 -9.77 -5.37 0.33
C SER A 53 -10.69 -6.59 0.42
N MET A 54 -10.85 -7.36 -0.66
CA MET A 54 -11.80 -8.48 -0.67
C MET A 54 -11.18 -9.72 -0.02
N ASP A 55 -11.79 -10.18 1.06
CA ASP A 55 -11.44 -11.45 1.68
C ASP A 55 -12.01 -12.59 0.82
N LEU A 56 -11.15 -13.29 0.08
CA LEU A 56 -11.56 -14.29 -0.88
C LEU A 56 -12.18 -15.53 -0.23
N LYS A 57 -11.82 -15.90 1.01
CA LYS A 57 -12.24 -17.17 1.64
C LYS A 57 -12.21 -17.22 3.19
N GLY A 58 -12.23 -16.11 3.91
CA GLY A 58 -11.92 -16.13 5.36
C GLY A 58 -10.40 -16.20 5.60
N ASP A 59 -9.64 -15.83 4.58
CA ASP A 59 -8.19 -15.95 4.46
C ASP A 59 -7.49 -14.71 5.02
N THR A 60 -8.08 -14.09 6.05
CA THR A 60 -7.41 -13.03 6.82
C THR A 60 -6.02 -13.48 7.29
N PHE A 61 -5.83 -14.80 7.49
CA PHE A 61 -4.53 -15.43 7.78
C PHE A 61 -3.63 -15.72 6.56
N GLN A 62 -4.16 -15.90 5.35
CA GLN A 62 -3.38 -16.20 4.14
C GLN A 62 -3.05 -14.96 3.28
N GLN A 63 -3.44 -13.76 3.73
CA GLN A 63 -2.92 -12.50 3.21
C GLN A 63 -1.45 -12.25 3.60
N THR A 64 -0.66 -13.30 3.80
CA THR A 64 0.77 -13.25 4.17
C THR A 64 1.52 -12.31 3.24
N TRP A 65 1.29 -12.42 1.93
CA TRP A 65 1.94 -11.57 0.94
C TRP A 65 1.57 -10.07 1.05
N ILE A 66 0.33 -9.74 1.45
CA ILE A 66 -0.11 -8.35 1.69
C ILE A 66 0.52 -7.83 2.97
N SER A 67 0.53 -8.64 4.04
CA SER A 67 1.20 -8.27 5.29
C SER A 67 2.71 -8.09 5.13
N GLU A 68 3.36 -8.94 4.33
CA GLU A 68 4.77 -8.84 3.97
C GLU A 68 5.04 -7.55 3.18
N PHE A 69 4.17 -7.20 2.24
CA PHE A 69 4.28 -5.95 1.48
C PHE A 69 4.21 -4.72 2.41
N TYR A 70 3.23 -4.67 3.32
CA TYR A 70 3.13 -3.58 4.30
C TYR A 70 4.31 -3.57 5.28
N TRP A 71 4.79 -4.73 5.72
CA TRP A 71 5.90 -4.83 6.66
C TRP A 71 7.22 -4.37 6.03
N VAL A 72 7.51 -4.76 4.78
CA VAL A 72 8.67 -4.28 4.03
C VAL A 72 8.59 -2.77 3.79
N HIS A 73 7.41 -2.24 3.46
CA HIS A 73 7.23 -0.81 3.28
C HIS A 73 7.46 -0.03 4.58
N TRP A 74 6.92 -0.53 5.70
CA TRP A 74 7.16 0.03 7.03
C TRP A 74 8.63 -0.03 7.44
N LEU A 75 9.32 -1.15 7.19
CA LEU A 75 10.75 -1.29 7.48
C LEU A 75 11.60 -0.28 6.71
N ARG A 76 11.29 -0.04 5.43
CA ARG A 76 11.97 0.98 4.62
C ARG A 76 11.70 2.40 5.13
N ALA A 77 10.45 2.71 5.48
CA ALA A 77 10.12 4.01 6.06
C ALA A 77 10.84 4.24 7.40
N LYS A 78 10.91 3.20 8.25
CA LYS A 78 11.60 3.25 9.53
C LYS A 78 13.12 3.36 9.38
N SER A 79 13.74 2.65 8.43
CA SER A 79 15.18 2.78 8.18
C SER A 79 15.55 4.15 7.65
N LEU A 80 14.72 4.72 6.77
CA LEU A 80 14.87 6.12 6.33
C LEU A 80 14.78 7.06 7.53
N TYR A 81 13.72 6.98 8.32
CA TYR A 81 13.55 7.83 9.50
C TYR A 81 14.75 7.77 10.47
N ASN A 82 15.23 6.56 10.78
CA ASN A 82 16.40 6.39 11.65
C ASN A 82 17.66 7.02 11.05
N ARG A 83 17.90 6.84 9.75
CA ARG A 83 19.04 7.47 9.07
C ARG A 83 18.97 9.00 9.14
N TRP A 84 17.79 9.59 8.96
CA TRP A 84 17.64 11.05 9.07
C TRP A 84 17.97 11.56 10.47
N ILE A 85 17.58 10.83 11.53
CA ILE A 85 17.96 11.17 12.91
C ILE A 85 19.49 11.09 13.09
N GLU A 86 20.11 10.03 12.59
CA GLU A 86 21.56 9.86 12.67
C GLU A 86 22.30 10.99 11.94
N GLU A 87 21.85 11.33 10.73
CA GLU A 87 22.42 12.41 9.92
C GLU A 87 22.31 13.77 10.63
N ASP A 88 21.18 14.07 11.27
CA ASP A 88 20.99 15.32 12.03
C ASP A 88 22.01 15.46 13.17
N ILE A 89 22.19 14.40 13.96
CA ILE A 89 23.17 14.35 15.05
C ILE A 89 24.60 14.51 14.50
N LEU A 90 24.94 13.76 13.43
CA LEU A 90 26.26 13.80 12.82
C LEU A 90 26.60 15.18 12.24
N VAL A 91 25.63 15.85 11.62
CA VAL A 91 25.82 17.22 11.10
C VAL A 91 26.11 18.18 12.23
N CYS A 92 25.36 18.13 13.33
CA CYS A 92 25.59 18.97 14.50
C CYS A 92 26.98 18.76 15.12
N LEU A 93 27.42 17.51 15.24
CA LEU A 93 28.74 17.17 15.75
C LEU A 93 29.85 17.63 14.80
N LYS A 94 29.69 17.40 13.48
CA LYS A 94 30.65 17.84 12.47
C LYS A 94 30.82 19.35 12.46
N MET A 95 29.73 20.13 12.54
CA MET A 95 29.80 21.60 12.62
C MET A 95 30.59 22.07 13.84
N LYS A 96 30.34 21.47 15.02
CA LYS A 96 31.12 21.78 16.23
C LYS A 96 32.61 21.46 16.05
N TRP A 97 32.92 20.32 15.45
CA TRP A 97 34.30 19.94 15.14
C TRP A 97 34.96 20.89 14.16
N THR A 98 34.26 21.31 13.10
CA THR A 98 34.85 22.25 12.13
C THR A 98 35.23 23.59 12.77
N VAL A 99 34.42 24.10 13.71
CA VAL A 99 34.74 25.35 14.44
C VAL A 99 35.92 25.19 15.40
N GLN A 100 36.16 23.98 15.91
CA GLN A 100 37.22 23.72 16.90
C GLN A 100 38.59 23.48 16.27
N TYR A 101 38.64 22.95 15.04
CA TYR A 101 39.88 22.46 14.42
C TYR A 101 40.31 23.21 13.15
N PHE A 102 39.42 24.00 12.53
CA PHE A 102 39.74 24.89 11.40
C PHE A 102 39.60 26.35 11.81
#